data_AF-A0A9W9BEN5-F1
#
_entry.id   AF-A0A9W9BEN5-F1
#
_cell.length_a   1.000
_cell.length_b   1.000
_cell.length_c   1.000
_cell.angle_alpha   90.00
_cell.angle_beta   90.00
_cell.angle_gamma   90.00
#
_symmetry.space_group_name_H-M   'P 1'
#
loop_
_entity.id
_entity.type
_entity.pdbx_description
1 polymer ?
#
loop_
_entity_poly.entity_id
_entity_poly.type
_entity_poly.pdbx_seq_one_letter_code
_entity_poly.pdbx_strand_id
1 'polypeptide(L)'
;MGYVSDAGVLFSDAEGELQVTERIKRSGPVTARVWKTGRPTVGNVSVIYTALTRRVSRDTKNGPALDLRVDQGGLIGSGMAFLRAPPNEPEVTILTTLRWYLSKSPQGTLAAWSMGDGEGPFEIATKSLVGIASGVQEAYFAVGPLHRMTSPDDYMHIDEADVFNMYWLGTPTFDPLPLGTRLQKLFREMSAFFRDRGNSYRIFLRHNPFRGSLTGTALR
;
A
#
# COMPACT_ATOMS: atom_id res chain seq x y z
N MET A 1 -2.79 12.74 2.40
CA MET A 1 -1.44 12.76 3.02
C MET A 1 -1.57 12.10 4.36
N GLY A 2 -0.73 11.10 4.64
CA GLY A 2 -0.73 10.41 5.92
C GLY A 2 -0.56 11.38 7.07
N TYR A 3 -1.34 11.14 8.11
CA TYR A 3 -1.15 11.80 9.38
C TYR A 3 -0.01 11.03 10.05
N VAL A 4 1.07 11.72 10.35
CA VAL A 4 2.13 11.20 11.21
C VAL A 4 2.16 12.18 12.37
N SER A 5 2.26 11.71 13.61
CA SER A 5 2.37 12.61 14.74
C SER A 5 3.63 13.48 14.58
N ASP A 6 3.51 14.78 14.85
CA ASP A 6 4.65 15.70 14.81
C ASP A 6 5.70 15.37 15.90
N ALA A 7 5.32 14.55 16.89
CA ALA A 7 6.22 13.79 17.74
C ALA A 7 6.35 12.35 17.21
N GLY A 8 7.51 11.94 16.69
CA GLY A 8 7.79 10.51 16.47
C GLY A 8 8.15 10.06 15.05
N VAL A 9 8.94 10.85 14.31
CA VAL A 9 9.77 10.31 13.22
C VAL A 9 11.22 10.40 13.66
N LEU A 10 11.87 9.26 13.85
CA LEU A 10 13.29 9.19 14.19
C LEU A 10 14.08 8.85 12.93
N PHE A 11 15.12 9.63 12.67
CA PHE A 11 16.11 9.36 11.64
C PHE A 11 17.44 9.06 12.30
N SER A 12 18.14 8.02 11.86
CA SER A 12 19.49 7.71 12.33
C SER A 12 20.34 7.13 11.22
N ASP A 13 21.66 7.29 11.33
CA ASP A 13 22.64 6.63 10.49
C ASP A 13 23.71 5.94 11.36
N ALA A 14 24.86 5.57 10.77
CA ALA A 14 25.94 4.90 11.50
C ALA A 14 26.59 5.77 12.60
N GLU A 15 26.44 7.09 12.55
CA GLU A 15 26.95 8.04 13.56
C GLU A 15 25.89 8.44 14.59
N GLY A 16 24.71 7.83 14.54
CA GLY A 16 23.63 8.05 15.50
C GLY A 16 22.48 8.87 14.92
N GLU A 17 21.77 9.58 15.79
CA GLU A 17 20.56 10.33 15.43
C GLU A 17 20.86 11.47 14.45
N LEU A 18 19.98 11.63 13.46
CA LEU A 18 20.04 12.69 12.46
C LEU A 18 19.04 13.80 12.80
N GLN A 19 19.57 15.00 13.01
CA GLN A 19 18.75 16.20 13.04
C GLN A 19 18.24 16.50 11.63
N VAL A 20 16.91 16.61 11.49
CA VAL A 20 16.24 16.83 10.20
C VAL A 20 15.38 18.08 10.22
N THR A 21 15.33 18.78 9.10
CA THR A 21 14.37 19.86 8.85
C THR A 21 13.25 19.34 7.95
N GLU A 22 12.01 19.50 8.39
CA GLU A 22 10.81 19.19 7.60
C GLU A 22 10.45 20.36 6.67
N ARG A 23 10.02 20.03 5.44
CA ARG A 23 9.40 20.97 4.51
C ARG A 23 8.23 20.33 3.80
N ILE A 24 7.20 21.13 3.53
CA ILE A 24 6.10 20.74 2.65
C ILE A 24 6.45 21.16 1.22
N LYS A 25 6.60 20.20 0.32
CA LYS A 25 6.78 20.44 -1.12
C LYS A 25 5.44 20.27 -1.83
N ARG A 26 5.06 21.26 -2.63
CA ARG A 26 3.87 21.20 -3.50
C ARG A 26 4.32 21.17 -4.95
N SER A 27 3.79 20.23 -5.73
CA SER A 27 4.06 20.07 -7.16
C SER A 27 2.77 19.65 -7.86
N GLY A 28 2.09 20.61 -8.51
CA GLY A 28 0.77 20.38 -9.08
C GLY A 28 -0.25 19.91 -8.01
N PRO A 29 -1.01 18.83 -8.26
CA PRO A 29 -1.96 18.28 -7.29
C PRO A 29 -1.29 17.49 -6.15
N VAL A 30 0.03 17.25 -6.24
CA VAL A 30 0.77 16.47 -5.25
C VAL A 30 1.33 17.40 -4.19
N THR A 31 1.05 17.07 -2.93
CA THR A 31 1.78 17.64 -1.80
C THR A 31 2.52 16.52 -1.09
N ALA A 32 3.80 16.74 -0.84
CA ALA A 32 4.69 15.79 -0.20
C ALA A 32 5.35 16.46 1.01
N ARG A 33 5.54 15.67 2.06
CA ARG A 33 6.35 16.07 3.21
C ARG A 33 7.76 15.53 2.99
N VAL A 34 8.77 16.39 3.10
CA VAL A 34 10.17 16.09 2.78
C VAL A 34 11.02 16.45 3.99
N TRP A 35 11.98 15.58 4.31
CA TRP A 35 12.96 15.81 5.38
C TRP A 35 14.34 15.94 4.76
N LYS A 36 15.11 16.91 5.26
CA LYS A 36 16.51 17.10 4.88
C LYS A 36 17.37 17.01 6.13
N THR A 37 18.43 16.20 6.08
CA THR A 37 19.40 16.08 7.16
C THR A 37 20.25 17.35 7.29
N GLY A 38 20.65 17.68 8.51
CA GLY A 38 21.54 18.82 8.79
C GLY A 38 23.01 18.57 8.42
N ARG A 39 23.39 17.30 8.22
CA ARG A 39 24.73 16.86 7.80
C ARG A 39 24.65 15.76 6.72
N PRO A 40 25.75 15.48 5.99
CA PRO A 40 25.87 14.28 5.17
C PRO A 40 25.63 13.02 6.01
N THR A 41 24.99 12.01 5.42
CA THR A 41 24.71 10.72 6.07
C THR A 41 25.88 9.75 5.93
N VAL A 42 26.09 8.89 6.93
CA VAL A 42 27.13 7.85 6.93
C VAL A 42 26.51 6.46 6.99
N GLY A 43 26.78 5.64 5.96
CA GLY A 43 26.25 4.28 5.88
C GLY A 43 24.74 4.22 5.69
N ASN A 44 24.09 3.21 6.29
CA ASN A 44 22.66 2.99 6.16
C ASN A 44 21.86 4.00 6.98
N VAL A 45 20.81 4.55 6.37
CA VAL A 45 19.86 5.43 7.05
C VAL A 45 18.63 4.62 7.47
N SER A 46 18.29 4.70 8.76
CA SER A 46 17.08 4.12 9.34
C SER A 46 16.06 5.20 9.63
N VAL A 47 14.79 4.92 9.31
CA VAL A 47 13.66 5.80 9.61
C VAL A 47 12.59 5.02 10.34
N ILE A 48 12.25 5.43 11.56
CA ILE A 48 11.22 4.80 12.38
C ILE A 48 10.11 5.81 12.63
N TYR A 49 8.87 5.41 12.38
CA TYR A 49 7.71 6.26 12.53
C TYR A 49 6.42 5.45 12.65
N THR A 50 5.37 6.11 13.12
CA THR A 50 4.01 5.57 13.15
C THR A 50 3.15 6.24 12.08
N ALA A 51 2.58 5.43 11.19
CA ALA A 51 1.56 5.90 10.25
C ALA A 51 0.19 5.96 10.93
N LEU A 52 -0.44 7.14 10.97
CA LEU A 52 -1.77 7.31 11.52
C LEU A 52 -2.83 7.27 10.41
N THR A 53 -3.99 6.74 10.77
CA THR A 53 -5.13 6.63 9.87
C THR A 53 -5.80 7.98 9.66
N ARG A 54 -6.31 8.21 8.45
CA ARG A 54 -7.17 9.35 8.16
C ARG A 54 -8.54 9.14 8.79
N ARG A 55 -8.97 10.11 9.60
CA ARG A 55 -10.37 10.21 10.01
C ARG A 55 -11.20 10.73 8.85
N VAL A 56 -12.33 10.08 8.60
CA VAL A 56 -13.27 10.48 7.55
C VAL A 56 -14.64 10.77 8.14
N SER A 57 -15.29 11.76 7.53
CA SER A 57 -16.64 12.23 7.83
C SER A 57 -17.44 12.34 6.54
N ARG A 58 -18.73 12.64 6.65
CA ARG A 58 -19.61 12.93 5.51
C ARG A 58 -19.08 14.08 4.64
N ASP A 59 -18.34 15.02 5.22
CA ASP A 59 -17.77 16.18 4.52
C ASP A 59 -16.41 15.89 3.88
N THR A 60 -15.89 14.67 4.03
CA THR A 60 -14.65 14.26 3.39
C THR A 60 -14.85 14.23 1.89
N LYS A 61 -14.19 15.16 1.18
CA LYS A 61 -14.24 15.23 -0.28
C LYS A 61 -13.87 13.90 -0.93
N ASN A 62 -14.64 13.54 -1.95
CA ASN A 62 -14.33 12.42 -2.82
C ASN A 62 -13.02 12.67 -3.58
N GLY A 63 -12.21 11.64 -3.68
CA GLY A 63 -10.94 11.64 -4.39
C GLY A 63 -10.39 10.21 -4.38
N PRO A 64 -9.27 9.93 -5.07
CA PRO A 64 -8.70 8.59 -5.11
C PRO A 64 -8.53 7.99 -3.72
N ALA A 65 -8.85 6.70 -3.58
CA ALA A 65 -8.87 5.96 -2.32
C ALA A 65 -7.47 5.67 -1.75
N LEU A 66 -6.54 6.63 -1.75
CA LEU A 66 -5.13 6.41 -1.41
C LEU A 66 -4.85 6.41 0.09
N ASP A 67 -5.67 7.11 0.88
CA ASP A 67 -5.44 7.31 2.30
C ASP A 67 -5.50 6.02 3.13
N LEU A 68 -4.64 5.90 4.14
CA LEU A 68 -4.70 4.82 5.12
C LEU A 68 -5.92 5.02 6.05
N ARG A 69 -6.80 4.02 6.18
CA ARG A 69 -7.95 4.05 7.10
C ARG A 69 -8.03 2.80 7.96
N VAL A 70 -8.74 2.94 9.07
CA VAL A 70 -9.35 1.82 9.77
C VAL A 70 -10.56 1.35 8.97
N ASP A 71 -10.68 0.04 8.78
CA ASP A 71 -11.85 -0.60 8.18
C ASP A 71 -12.16 -1.88 8.93
N GLN A 72 -13.30 -1.92 9.61
CA GLN A 72 -13.85 -3.13 10.26
C GLN A 72 -12.83 -3.96 11.05
N GLY A 73 -12.00 -3.30 11.88
CA GLY A 73 -11.01 -3.95 12.73
C GLY A 73 -9.63 -4.17 12.09
N GLY A 74 -9.43 -3.77 10.84
CA GLY A 74 -8.15 -3.76 10.13
C GLY A 74 -7.73 -2.38 9.64
N LEU A 75 -6.63 -2.36 8.89
CA LEU A 75 -6.08 -1.21 8.20
C LEU A 75 -6.06 -1.47 6.70
N ILE A 76 -6.37 -0.44 5.91
CA ILE A 76 -6.40 -0.50 4.45
C ILE A 76 -6.00 0.84 3.82
N GLY A 77 -5.15 0.82 2.80
CA GLY A 77 -4.73 2.04 2.08
C GLY A 77 -3.54 1.86 1.16
N SER A 78 -3.19 2.93 0.44
CA SER A 78 -2.03 2.95 -0.47
C SER A 78 -0.74 3.28 0.27
N GLY A 79 0.37 2.64 -0.14
CA GLY A 79 1.71 2.98 0.31
C GLY A 79 2.04 4.47 0.13
N MET A 80 1.50 5.13 -0.90
CA MET A 80 1.66 6.57 -1.14
C MET A 80 1.20 7.43 0.03
N ALA A 81 0.24 6.95 0.82
CA ALA A 81 -0.27 7.71 1.94
C ALA A 81 0.60 7.60 3.19
N PHE A 82 1.32 6.48 3.40
CA PHE A 82 1.95 6.20 4.67
C PHE A 82 3.40 5.73 4.60
N LEU A 83 3.86 5.14 3.50
CA LEU A 83 5.24 4.74 3.35
C LEU A 83 6.11 5.94 2.97
N ARG A 84 7.25 6.04 3.64
CA ARG A 84 8.32 6.99 3.32
C ARG A 84 9.34 6.29 2.44
N ALA A 85 9.89 7.04 1.49
CA ALA A 85 10.92 6.53 0.60
C ALA A 85 11.99 7.61 0.40
N PRO A 86 13.25 7.19 0.13
CA PRO A 86 14.33 8.13 -0.15
C PRO A 86 13.99 8.99 -1.39
N PRO A 87 14.48 10.23 -1.48
CA PRO A 87 14.36 10.99 -2.72
C PRO A 87 15.12 10.26 -3.82
N ASN A 88 14.49 10.03 -4.97
CA ASN A 88 15.13 9.33 -6.07
C ASN A 88 15.23 10.18 -7.32
N GLU A 89 16.33 9.94 -8.05
CA GLU A 89 16.43 10.35 -9.44
C GLU A 89 15.56 9.42 -10.30
N PRO A 90 14.89 9.96 -11.33
CA PRO A 90 14.23 9.14 -12.33
C PRO A 90 15.18 8.05 -12.86
N GLU A 91 14.62 6.91 -13.29
CA GLU A 91 15.33 5.87 -14.08
C GLU A 91 16.26 4.90 -13.33
N VAL A 92 16.57 5.12 -12.04
CA VAL A 92 17.30 4.11 -11.25
C VAL A 92 16.36 2.99 -10.79
N THR A 93 16.76 1.73 -11.02
CA THR A 93 16.08 0.55 -10.45
C THR A 93 16.45 0.43 -8.98
N ILE A 94 15.44 0.32 -8.12
CA ILE A 94 15.62 0.13 -6.69
C ILE A 94 15.08 -1.23 -6.28
N LEU A 95 15.94 -2.01 -5.64
CA LEU A 95 15.56 -3.22 -4.96
C LEU A 95 14.98 -2.86 -3.60
N THR A 96 13.72 -3.23 -3.38
CA THR A 96 13.02 -3.02 -2.11
C THR A 96 12.64 -4.36 -1.52
N THR A 97 12.92 -4.55 -0.23
CA THR A 97 12.42 -5.67 0.54
C THR A 97 11.28 -5.20 1.44
N LEU A 98 10.11 -5.81 1.32
CA LEU A 98 9.00 -5.63 2.24
C LEU A 98 8.92 -6.83 3.20
N ARG A 99 8.77 -6.55 4.49
CA ARG A 99 8.45 -7.56 5.50
C ARG A 99 7.38 -7.01 6.43
N TRP A 100 6.36 -7.81 6.69
CA TRP A 100 5.42 -7.53 7.75
C TRP A 100 5.91 -8.13 9.06
N TYR A 101 5.69 -7.42 10.15
CA TYR A 101 5.98 -7.91 11.48
C TYR A 101 4.68 -7.93 12.28
N LEU A 102 4.09 -9.11 12.43
CA LEU A 102 2.74 -9.27 13.00
C LEU A 102 2.72 -9.87 14.40
N SER A 103 3.88 -10.13 15.01
CA SER A 103 3.99 -10.84 16.31
C SER A 103 3.22 -10.19 17.47
N LYS A 104 2.96 -8.88 17.39
CA LYS A 104 2.19 -8.11 18.39
C LYS A 104 0.76 -7.83 17.96
N SER A 105 0.31 -8.39 16.84
CA SER A 105 -1.04 -8.21 16.31
C SER A 105 -2.01 -9.20 16.94
N PRO A 106 -3.34 -8.94 16.92
CA PRO A 106 -4.34 -9.93 17.31
C PRO A 106 -4.17 -11.26 16.57
N GLN A 107 -4.48 -12.36 17.24
CA GLN A 107 -4.45 -13.69 16.62
C GLN A 107 -5.34 -13.73 15.38
N GLY A 108 -4.86 -14.37 14.31
CA GLY A 108 -5.58 -14.45 13.03
C GLY A 108 -5.45 -13.21 12.15
N THR A 109 -4.59 -12.25 12.52
CA THR A 109 -4.24 -11.12 11.64
C THR A 109 -3.54 -11.64 10.39
N LEU A 110 -4.12 -11.31 9.23
CA LEU A 110 -3.52 -11.56 7.91
C LEU A 110 -3.07 -10.24 7.31
N ALA A 111 -2.01 -10.29 6.51
CA ALA A 111 -1.53 -9.17 5.72
C ALA A 111 -1.55 -9.53 4.23
N ALA A 112 -1.96 -8.61 3.40
CA ALA A 112 -1.91 -8.71 1.95
C ALA A 112 -1.60 -7.34 1.35
N TRP A 113 -0.98 -7.36 0.18
CA TRP A 113 -0.70 -6.16 -0.57
C TRP A 113 -0.69 -6.47 -2.06
N SER A 114 -0.59 -5.45 -2.90
CA SER A 114 -0.70 -5.62 -4.36
C SER A 114 0.19 -6.72 -4.94
N MET A 115 1.34 -7.00 -4.32
CA MET A 115 2.36 -7.92 -4.82
C MET A 115 2.49 -9.23 -4.02
N GLY A 116 1.63 -9.49 -3.03
CA GLY A 116 1.68 -10.76 -2.31
C GLY A 116 0.87 -10.82 -1.02
N ASP A 117 1.04 -11.94 -0.31
CA ASP A 117 0.29 -12.29 0.89
C ASP A 117 1.20 -12.82 1.99
N GLY A 118 0.89 -12.49 3.24
CA GLY A 118 1.62 -12.95 4.40
C GLY A 118 2.79 -12.05 4.76
N GLU A 119 3.70 -12.57 5.59
CA GLU A 119 4.72 -11.75 6.26
C GLU A 119 5.94 -11.41 5.41
N GLY A 120 6.14 -12.10 4.28
CA GLY A 120 7.34 -11.97 3.44
C GLY A 120 8.54 -12.76 4.00
N PRO A 121 9.79 -12.40 3.62
CA PRO A 121 10.15 -11.20 2.87
C PRO A 121 9.71 -11.25 1.40
N PHE A 122 9.37 -10.08 0.86
CA PHE A 122 9.11 -9.89 -0.56
C PHE A 122 10.18 -8.97 -1.15
N GLU A 123 10.86 -9.42 -2.19
CA GLU A 123 11.87 -8.63 -2.88
C GLU A 123 11.35 -8.16 -4.23
N ILE A 124 11.36 -6.85 -4.46
CA ILE A 124 10.86 -6.28 -5.71
C ILE A 124 11.86 -5.27 -6.25
N ALA A 125 12.21 -5.44 -7.52
CA ALA A 125 12.96 -4.46 -8.28
C ALA A 125 11.97 -3.52 -8.98
N THR A 126 11.99 -2.24 -8.62
CA THR A 126 11.08 -1.24 -9.20
C THR A 126 11.87 -0.10 -9.81
N LYS A 127 11.48 0.32 -11.02
CA LYS A 127 11.89 1.61 -11.58
C LYS A 127 10.85 2.64 -11.16
N SER A 128 11.30 3.80 -10.67
CA SER A 128 10.41 4.91 -10.35
C SER A 128 9.64 5.33 -11.61
N LEU A 129 8.31 5.22 -11.57
CA LEU A 129 7.45 5.91 -12.50
C LEU A 129 7.03 7.22 -11.81
N VAL A 130 7.16 8.35 -12.50
CA VAL A 130 6.63 9.64 -12.04
C VAL A 130 7.27 10.21 -10.75
N GLY A 131 8.51 9.84 -10.42
CA GLY A 131 9.23 10.39 -9.25
C GLY A 131 8.70 9.87 -7.91
N ILE A 132 7.94 8.77 -7.91
CA ILE A 132 7.58 8.00 -6.72
C ILE A 132 8.70 6.99 -6.47
N ALA A 133 9.24 7.03 -5.26
CA ALA A 133 10.58 6.49 -4.99
C ALA A 133 10.63 4.96 -4.87
N SER A 134 9.52 4.27 -4.66
CA SER A 134 9.49 2.81 -4.74
C SER A 134 8.16 2.33 -5.29
N GLY A 135 8.17 1.28 -6.12
CA GLY A 135 6.92 0.64 -6.53
C GLY A 135 6.15 0.02 -5.35
N VAL A 136 6.78 -0.08 -4.17
CA VAL A 136 6.10 -0.40 -2.91
C VAL A 136 5.20 0.74 -2.43
N GLN A 137 5.56 2.02 -2.64
CA GLN A 137 4.63 3.12 -2.40
C GLN A 137 3.43 3.07 -3.36
N GLU A 138 3.63 2.57 -4.58
CA GLU A 138 2.57 2.36 -5.58
C GLU A 138 1.76 1.09 -5.34
N ALA A 139 1.91 0.42 -4.21
CA ALA A 139 1.06 -0.72 -3.86
C ALA A 139 -0.10 -0.31 -2.95
N TYR A 140 -1.10 -1.17 -2.91
CA TYR A 140 -2.17 -1.12 -1.95
C TYR A 140 -1.95 -2.19 -0.87
N PHE A 141 -2.36 -1.88 0.35
CA PHE A 141 -2.05 -2.68 1.54
C PHE A 141 -3.33 -2.90 2.36
N ALA A 142 -3.48 -4.11 2.90
CA ALA A 142 -4.50 -4.44 3.86
C ALA A 142 -3.94 -5.38 4.95
N VAL A 143 -4.28 -5.12 6.21
CA VAL A 143 -3.89 -5.96 7.35
C VAL A 143 -4.98 -5.99 8.42
N GLY A 144 -5.25 -7.16 9.00
CA GLY A 144 -6.27 -7.32 10.05
C GLY A 144 -7.04 -8.63 9.92
N PRO A 145 -8.32 -8.69 10.34
CA PRO A 145 -9.20 -9.84 10.15
C PRO A 145 -9.65 -9.93 8.68
N LEU A 146 -8.70 -10.20 7.79
CA LEU A 146 -8.88 -10.15 6.35
C LEU A 146 -9.57 -11.42 5.86
N HIS A 147 -10.61 -11.24 5.07
CA HIS A 147 -11.17 -12.28 4.24
C HIS A 147 -10.58 -12.20 2.83
N ARG A 148 -10.55 -13.34 2.14
CA ARG A 148 -10.01 -13.47 0.79
C ARG A 148 -10.83 -14.46 -0.02
N MET A 149 -10.86 -14.27 -1.34
CA MET A 149 -11.54 -15.18 -2.26
C MET A 149 -10.82 -16.53 -2.36
N THR A 150 -9.49 -16.49 -2.41
CA THR A 150 -8.61 -17.68 -2.46
C THR A 150 -7.46 -17.55 -1.46
N SER A 151 -6.97 -18.69 -0.95
CA SER A 151 -5.78 -18.82 -0.11
C SER A 151 -4.50 -18.77 -0.96
N PRO A 152 -3.35 -18.28 -0.44
CA PRO A 152 -2.04 -18.44 -1.07
C PRO A 152 -1.80 -19.87 -1.56
N ASP A 153 -2.19 -20.87 -0.77
CA ASP A 153 -2.09 -22.30 -1.13
C ASP A 153 -2.78 -22.62 -2.47
N ASP A 154 -3.89 -21.93 -2.78
CA ASP A 154 -4.67 -22.15 -4.00
C ASP A 154 -3.96 -21.59 -5.24
N TYR A 155 -3.00 -20.68 -5.07
CA TYR A 155 -2.26 -20.05 -6.16
C TYR A 155 -0.73 -20.17 -6.06
N MET A 156 -0.19 -21.06 -5.23
CA MET A 156 1.26 -21.31 -5.15
C MET A 156 1.85 -21.93 -6.43
N HIS A 157 1.00 -22.49 -7.30
CA HIS A 157 1.41 -23.24 -8.50
C HIS A 157 0.91 -22.62 -9.81
N ILE A 158 0.35 -21.42 -9.76
CA ILE A 158 -0.03 -20.67 -10.96
C ILE A 158 1.04 -19.62 -11.24
N ASP A 159 1.23 -19.31 -12.53
CA ASP A 159 2.08 -18.20 -12.93
C ASP A 159 1.54 -16.90 -12.30
N GLU A 160 2.44 -16.02 -11.85
CA GLU A 160 2.06 -14.75 -11.19
C GLU A 160 1.10 -13.93 -12.06
N ALA A 161 1.24 -14.01 -13.40
CA ALA A 161 0.37 -13.36 -14.38
C ALA A 161 -1.09 -13.85 -14.34
N ASP A 162 -1.35 -15.03 -13.80
CA ASP A 162 -2.68 -15.63 -13.69
C ASP A 162 -3.28 -15.50 -12.28
N VAL A 163 -2.51 -14.95 -11.33
CA VAL A 163 -2.97 -14.76 -9.96
C VAL A 163 -4.01 -13.65 -9.93
N PHE A 164 -5.22 -14.01 -9.49
CA PHE A 164 -6.29 -13.08 -9.20
C PHE A 164 -6.78 -13.34 -7.77
N ASN A 165 -6.91 -12.28 -6.97
CA ASN A 165 -7.54 -12.40 -5.66
C ASN A 165 -8.34 -11.15 -5.28
N MET A 166 -9.29 -11.31 -4.39
CA MET A 166 -10.06 -10.22 -3.82
C MET A 166 -10.05 -10.33 -2.30
N TYR A 167 -9.82 -9.20 -1.63
CA TYR A 167 -9.69 -9.09 -0.19
C TYR A 167 -10.71 -8.12 0.37
N TRP A 168 -11.19 -8.38 1.57
CA TRP A 168 -12.10 -7.48 2.28
C TRP A 168 -11.98 -7.65 3.79
N LEU A 169 -12.31 -6.59 4.52
CA LEU A 169 -12.39 -6.60 5.98
C LEU A 169 -13.84 -6.70 6.41
N GLY A 170 -14.08 -7.45 7.50
CA GLY A 170 -15.41 -7.66 8.08
C GLY A 170 -16.43 -8.23 7.10
N THR A 171 -17.68 -7.76 7.19
CA THR A 171 -18.81 -8.31 6.43
C THR A 171 -19.37 -7.27 5.45
N PRO A 172 -19.13 -7.43 4.14
CA PRO A 172 -19.73 -6.57 3.13
C PRO A 172 -21.26 -6.70 3.12
N THR A 173 -21.96 -5.65 2.66
CA THR A 173 -23.43 -5.65 2.52
C THR A 173 -23.94 -6.43 1.30
N PHE A 174 -23.05 -7.15 0.64
CA PHE A 174 -23.29 -7.97 -0.54
C PHE A 174 -22.42 -9.23 -0.43
N ASP A 175 -22.73 -10.27 -1.21
CA ASP A 175 -21.89 -11.46 -1.27
C ASP A 175 -20.64 -11.17 -2.14
N PRO A 176 -19.43 -11.17 -1.55
CA PRO A 176 -18.21 -10.87 -2.30
C PRO A 176 -17.85 -11.96 -3.30
N LEU A 177 -18.20 -13.24 -3.07
CA LEU A 177 -17.69 -14.33 -3.89
C LEU A 177 -18.25 -14.30 -5.33
N PRO A 178 -19.57 -14.15 -5.57
CA PRO A 178 -20.11 -14.02 -6.93
C PRO A 178 -19.61 -12.78 -7.67
N LEU A 179 -19.25 -11.71 -6.95
CA LEU A 179 -18.60 -10.54 -7.54
C LEU A 179 -17.17 -10.88 -7.95
N GLY A 180 -16.39 -11.49 -7.05
CA GLY A 180 -15.02 -11.93 -7.29
C GLY A 180 -14.91 -12.83 -8.51
N THR A 181 -15.77 -13.84 -8.64
CA THR A 181 -15.79 -14.74 -9.81
C THR A 181 -16.06 -13.98 -11.13
N ARG A 182 -16.99 -13.02 -11.12
CA ARG A 182 -17.28 -12.21 -12.31
C ARG A 182 -16.09 -11.31 -12.68
N LEU A 183 -15.45 -10.69 -11.69
CA LEU A 183 -14.29 -9.84 -11.88
C LEU A 183 -13.07 -10.63 -12.33
N GLN A 184 -12.88 -11.86 -11.84
CA GLN A 184 -11.82 -12.75 -12.30
C GLN A 184 -12.01 -13.09 -13.79
N LYS A 185 -13.24 -13.40 -14.21
CA LYS A 185 -13.54 -13.62 -15.63
C LYS A 185 -13.23 -12.38 -16.46
N LEU A 186 -13.70 -11.21 -16.02
CA LEU A 186 -13.42 -9.94 -16.70
C LEU A 186 -11.92 -9.68 -16.82
N PHE A 187 -11.15 -9.86 -15.73
CA PHE A 187 -9.70 -9.72 -15.75
C PHE A 187 -9.07 -10.61 -16.82
N ARG A 188 -9.41 -11.90 -16.86
CA ARG A 188 -8.86 -12.84 -17.87
C ARG A 188 -9.18 -12.42 -19.31
N GLU A 189 -10.42 -12.01 -19.58
CA GLU A 189 -10.82 -11.54 -20.91
C GLU A 189 -10.06 -10.26 -21.30
N MET A 190 -9.87 -9.33 -20.35
CA MET A 190 -9.13 -8.09 -20.57
C MET A 190 -7.64 -8.36 -20.81
N SER A 191 -7.01 -9.19 -19.98
CA SER A 191 -5.61 -9.59 -20.16
C SER A 191 -5.40 -10.27 -21.52
N ALA A 192 -6.31 -11.15 -21.92
CA ALA A 192 -6.27 -11.79 -23.25
C ALA A 192 -6.43 -10.76 -24.38
N PHE A 193 -7.42 -9.85 -24.28
CA PHE A 193 -7.70 -8.82 -25.28
C PHE A 193 -6.50 -7.87 -25.48
N PHE A 194 -5.94 -7.35 -24.39
CA PHE A 194 -4.78 -6.45 -24.43
C PHE A 194 -3.45 -7.17 -24.63
N ARG A 195 -3.46 -8.51 -24.64
CA ARG A 195 -2.26 -9.36 -24.64
C ARG A 195 -1.33 -9.02 -23.47
N ASP A 196 -1.92 -8.62 -22.36
CA ASP A 196 -1.22 -8.38 -21.11
C ASP A 196 -0.91 -9.73 -20.48
N ARG A 197 0.39 -10.05 -20.40
CA ARG A 197 0.91 -11.25 -19.74
C ARG A 197 1.61 -10.89 -18.42
N GLY A 198 1.38 -9.69 -17.91
CA GLY A 198 2.07 -9.16 -16.75
C GLY A 198 1.24 -9.23 -15.48
N ASN A 199 1.91 -9.65 -14.40
CA ASN A 199 1.57 -9.48 -12.98
C ASN A 199 0.24 -10.06 -12.49
N SER A 200 0.17 -10.24 -11.19
CA SER A 200 -1.04 -10.58 -10.46
C SER A 200 -2.00 -9.39 -10.41
N TYR A 201 -3.30 -9.69 -10.27
CA TYR A 201 -4.33 -8.68 -10.08
C TYR A 201 -5.07 -8.90 -8.76
N ARG A 202 -4.92 -7.95 -7.84
CA ARG A 202 -5.49 -8.02 -6.49
C ARG A 202 -6.44 -6.87 -6.25
N ILE A 203 -7.66 -7.19 -5.82
CA ILE A 203 -8.71 -6.21 -5.51
C ILE A 203 -8.87 -6.10 -4.00
N PHE A 204 -8.79 -4.88 -3.47
CA PHE A 204 -9.03 -4.62 -2.05
C PHE A 204 -10.35 -3.86 -1.89
N LEU A 205 -11.38 -4.56 -1.41
CA LEU A 205 -12.67 -3.95 -1.10
C LEU A 205 -12.52 -3.12 0.17
N ARG A 206 -12.99 -1.87 0.08
CA ARG A 206 -12.93 -0.91 1.17
C ARG A 206 -14.34 -0.46 1.51
N HIS A 207 -14.71 -0.59 2.78
CA HIS A 207 -16.00 -0.10 3.26
C HIS A 207 -16.06 1.42 3.20
N ASN A 208 -17.23 1.92 2.80
CA ASN A 208 -17.49 3.34 2.75
C ASN A 208 -18.70 3.68 3.64
N PRO A 209 -18.47 4.30 4.81
CA PRO A 209 -19.52 4.53 5.80
C PRO A 209 -20.51 5.63 5.39
N PHE A 210 -20.23 6.42 4.34
CA PHE A 210 -21.06 7.55 3.93
C PHE A 210 -21.64 7.33 2.53
N ARG A 211 -22.98 7.40 2.42
CA ARG A 211 -23.68 7.32 1.13
C ARG A 211 -23.28 8.47 0.20
N GLY A 212 -23.17 8.20 -1.11
CA GLY A 212 -22.86 9.19 -2.15
C GLY A 212 -21.39 9.49 -2.35
N SER A 213 -20.52 8.92 -1.51
CA SER A 213 -19.08 8.87 -1.71
C SER A 213 -18.80 7.64 -2.59
N LEU A 214 -18.39 7.84 -3.84
CA LEU A 214 -17.92 6.76 -4.72
C LEU A 214 -16.44 7.01 -4.96
N THR A 215 -15.61 6.06 -4.55
CA THR A 215 -14.18 6.15 -4.72
C THR A 215 -13.59 4.79 -5.06
N GLY A 216 -12.65 4.79 -5.98
CA GLY A 216 -11.80 3.67 -6.31
C GLY A 216 -10.41 4.20 -6.68
N THR A 217 -9.45 3.30 -6.72
CA THR A 217 -8.14 3.57 -7.29
C THR A 217 -7.62 2.27 -7.87
N ALA A 218 -6.85 2.37 -8.94
CA ALA A 218 -6.02 1.29 -9.43
C ALA A 218 -4.58 1.70 -9.22
N LEU A 219 -3.77 0.78 -8.73
CA LEU A 219 -2.34 0.95 -8.56
C LEU A 219 -1.65 -0.31 -9.07
N ARG A 220 -0.32 -0.37 -8.93
CA ARG A 220 0.48 -1.52 -9.33
C ARG A 220 0.21 -2.72 -8.44
#